data_AF-A0A529XXM7-F1
#
_entry.id   AF-A0A529XXM7-F1
#
_cell.length_a   1.000
_cell.length_b   1.000
_cell.length_c   1.000
_cell.angle_alpha   90.00
_cell.angle_beta   90.00
_cell.angle_gamma   90.00
#
_symmetry.space_group_name_H-M   'P 1'
#
loop_
_entity.id
_entity.type
_entity.pdbx_description
1 polymer ?
#
loop_
_entity_poly.entity_id
_entity_poly.type
_entity_poly.pdbx_seq_one_letter_code
_entity_poly.pdbx_strand_id
1 'polypeptide(L)' 'ALVRGVQLDSKGGGNGLGLAIVSDIVEAYGGRLEMANANSGLAVTIHLPRHG' A
#
# COMPACT_ATOMS: atom_id res chain seq x y z
N ALA A 1 -3.74 19.05 -3.40
CA ALA A 1 -4.22 18.44 -2.13
C ALA A 1 -3.83 16.98 -2.16
N LEU A 2 -2.91 16.55 -1.29
CA LEU A 2 -2.46 15.16 -1.19
C LEU A 2 -3.23 14.51 -0.04
N VAL A 3 -4.17 13.62 -0.35
CA VAL A 3 -4.80 12.76 0.65
C VAL A 3 -3.75 11.75 1.08
N ARG A 4 -3.12 12.00 2.23
CA ARG A 4 -2.25 11.04 2.91
C ARG A 4 -3.11 9.85 3.34
N GLY A 5 -2.64 8.65 3.03
CA GLY A 5 -3.32 7.37 3.26
C GLY A 5 -4.04 7.33 4.61
N VAL A 6 -5.29 6.89 4.55
CA VAL A 6 -6.16 6.78 5.73
C VAL A 6 -5.57 5.75 6.69
N GLN A 7 -5.34 6.16 7.93
CA GLN A 7 -4.85 5.31 9.00
C GLN A 7 -6.03 4.53 9.60
N LEU A 8 -6.15 3.25 9.24
CA LEU A 8 -7.09 2.32 9.86
C LEU A 8 -6.33 1.51 10.91
N ASP A 9 -6.40 1.99 12.16
CA ASP A 9 -6.07 1.29 13.41
C ASP A 9 -4.62 0.76 13.58
N SER A 10 -3.85 1.37 14.48
CA SER A 10 -2.56 0.85 14.93
C SER A 10 -2.63 0.47 16.40
N LYS A 11 -3.02 -0.79 16.67
CA LYS A 11 -2.55 -1.52 17.85
C LYS A 11 -1.32 -2.35 17.46
N GLY A 12 -0.21 -1.68 17.21
CA GLY A 12 1.06 -2.35 16.88
C GLY A 12 2.03 -1.35 16.24
N GLY A 13 3.07 -0.98 16.98
CA GLY A 13 4.01 0.07 16.60
C GLY A 13 4.69 -0.17 15.25
N GLY A 14 4.31 0.62 14.26
CA GLY A 14 5.01 0.82 12.99
C GLY A 14 4.42 2.07 12.36
N ASN A 15 5.24 3.06 12.01
CA ASN A 15 4.82 4.42 11.66
C ASN A 15 4.07 4.56 10.31
N GLY A 16 3.42 3.49 9.80
CA GLY A 16 2.77 3.46 8.47
C GLY A 16 3.72 3.68 7.28
N LEU A 17 5.00 3.92 7.52
CA LEU A 17 5.99 4.37 6.54
C LEU A 17 6.26 3.31 5.46
N GLY A 18 6.33 2.03 5.86
CA GLY A 18 6.71 0.96 4.93
C GLY A 18 5.76 0.85 3.74
N LEU A 19 4.44 0.88 3.99
CA LEU A 19 3.44 0.82 2.92
C LEU A 19 3.31 2.13 2.15
N ALA A 20 3.55 3.28 2.80
CA ALA A 20 3.61 4.57 2.12
C ALA A 20 4.76 4.60 1.09
N ILE A 21 5.95 4.13 1.47
CA ILE A 21 7.10 4.01 0.56
C ILE A 21 6.77 3.06 -0.60
N VAL A 22 6.16 1.91 -0.32
CA VAL A 22 5.79 0.95 -1.36
C VAL A 22 4.74 1.55 -2.32
N SER A 23 3.77 2.33 -1.82
CA SER A 23 2.82 3.05 -2.68
C SER A 23 3.55 4.00 -3.62
N ASP A 24 4.42 4.85 -3.08
CA ASP A 24 5.18 5.83 -3.87
C ASP A 24 6.01 5.14 -4.97
N ILE A 25 6.66 4.01 -4.65
CA ILE A 25 7.43 3.22 -5.62
C ILE A 25 6.50 2.64 -6.68
N VAL A 26 5.43 1.95 -6.28
CA VAL A 26 4.50 1.29 -7.21
C VAL A 26 3.85 2.31 -8.16
N GLU A 27 3.45 3.48 -7.65
CA GLU A 27 2.91 4.58 -8.45
C GLU A 27 3.96 5.15 -9.42
N ALA A 28 5.22 5.28 -9.00
CA ALA A 28 6.30 5.73 -9.88
C ALA A 28 6.56 4.77 -11.06
N TYR A 29 6.29 3.48 -10.89
CA TYR A 29 6.33 2.47 -11.96
C TYR A 29 5.01 2.36 -12.76
N GLY A 30 4.05 3.27 -12.55
CA GLY A 30 2.74 3.22 -13.21
C GLY A 30 1.86 2.05 -12.75
N GLY A 31 2.22 1.44 -11.63
CA GLY A 31 1.47 0.37 -10.99
C GLY A 31 0.44 0.88 -10.00
N ARG A 32 -0.16 -0.08 -9.30
CA ARG A 32 -1.22 0.14 -8.32
C ARG A 32 -1.10 -0.86 -7.18
N LEU A 33 -1.35 -0.40 -5.96
CA LEU A 33 -1.40 -1.23 -4.76
C LEU A 33 -2.84 -1.37 -4.25
N GLU A 34 -3.25 -2.59 -3.92
CA GLU A 34 -4.52 -2.91 -3.25
C GLU A 34 -4.26 -3.52 -1.88
N MET A 35 -5.14 -3.24 -0.94
CA MET A 35 -5.09 -3.77 0.42
C MET A 35 -6.44 -4.36 0.77
N ALA A 36 -6.43 -5.59 1.29
CA ALA A 36 -7.62 -6.27 1.76
C ALA A 36 -7.36 -6.94 3.11
N ASN A 37 -8.38 -6.96 3.98
CA ASN A 37 -8.33 -7.76 5.20
C ASN A 37 -8.47 -9.24 4.82
N ALA A 38 -7.46 -10.04 5.17
CA ALA A 38 -7.51 -11.49 4.99
C ALA A 38 -8.14 -12.16 6.22
N ASN A 39 -8.54 -13.43 6.09
CA ASN A 39 -9.02 -14.21 7.22
C ASN A 39 -7.82 -14.48 8.16
N SER A 40 -7.61 -13.56 9.11
CA SER A 40 -6.37 -13.32 9.86
C SER A 40 -5.24 -12.69 9.03
N GLY A 41 -5.10 -11.35 9.12
CA GLY A 41 -3.95 -10.59 8.60
C GLY A 41 -4.28 -9.62 7.47
N LEU A 42 -3.25 -9.16 6.77
CA LEU A 42 -3.33 -8.20 5.67
C LEU A 42 -2.91 -8.88 4.37
N ALA A 43 -3.78 -8.82 3.35
CA ALA A 43 -3.44 -9.15 1.98
C ALA A 43 -3.10 -7.87 1.21
N VAL A 44 -1.96 -7.86 0.52
CA VAL A 44 -1.52 -6.76 -0.34
C VAL A 44 -1.31 -7.29 -1.75
N THR A 45 -1.96 -6.67 -2.73
CA THR A 45 -1.81 -7.03 -4.14
C THR A 45 -1.17 -5.86 -4.88
N ILE A 46 -0.14 -6.13 -5.69
CA ILE A 46 0.50 -5.14 -6.54
C ILE A 46 0.19 -5.46 -8.00
N HIS A 47 -0.34 -4.49 -8.72
CA HIS A 47 -0.53 -4.54 -10.15
C HIS A 47 0.52 -3.68 -10.81
N LEU A 48 1.30 -4.25 -11.73
CA LEU A 48 2.29 -3.52 -12.52
C LEU A 48 1.92 -3.58 -14.00
N PRO A 49 2.15 -2.49 -14.75
CA PRO A 49 2.02 -2.53 -16.20
C PRO A 49 3.03 -3.53 -16.78
N ARG A 50 2.63 -4.24 -17.83
CA ARG A 50 3.57 -5.08 -18.58
C ARG A 50 4.42 -4.15 -19.45
N HIS A 51 5.70 -4.03 -19.13
CA HIS A 51 6.66 -3.43 -20.05
C HIS A 51 6.95 -4.47 -21.15
N GLY A 52 6.70 -4.08 -22.41
CA GLY A 52 6.97 -4.89 -23.59
C GLY A 52 8.45 -4.91 -23.95
#